data_AF-A0A8X6G1N0-F1
#
_entry.id   AF-A0A8X6G1N0-F1
#
_cell.length_a   1.000
_cell.length_b   1.000
_cell.length_c   1.000
_cell.angle_alpha   90.00
_cell.angle_beta   90.00
_cell.angle_gamma   90.00
#
_symmetry.space_group_name_H-M   'P 1'
#
loop_
_entity.id
_entity.type
_entity.pdbx_description
1 polymer ?
#
loop_
_entity_poly.entity_id
_entity_poly.type
_entity_poly.pdbx_seq_one_letter_code
_entity_poly.pdbx_strand_id
1 'polypeptide(L)'
;MDTLNQSIIVHVAEYIKDRLYFTTIQEKKRPKISVTHHYFCIDEELVYNSFYADFGPLNLAMVYRYYCKLNKKLKCRRCSFLFV
;
A
#
# COMPACT_ATOMS: atom_id res chain seq x y z
N MET A 1 -6.91 -9.39 -16.59
CA MET A 1 -5.94 -9.32 -15.48
C MET A 1 -4.73 -10.10 -15.93
N ASP A 2 -3.70 -9.40 -16.35
CA ASP A 2 -2.54 -9.98 -17.04
C ASP A 2 -1.72 -10.87 -16.10
N THR A 3 -1.53 -12.12 -16.52
CA THR A 3 -0.84 -13.21 -15.83
C THR A 3 0.57 -12.89 -15.33
N LEU A 4 1.20 -11.82 -15.85
CA LEU A 4 2.53 -11.35 -15.49
C LEU A 4 2.60 -10.57 -14.16
N ASN A 5 1.50 -9.96 -13.70
CA ASN A 5 1.49 -9.27 -12.40
C ASN A 5 1.24 -10.25 -11.24
N GLN A 6 0.67 -11.42 -11.53
CA GLN A 6 0.37 -12.45 -10.55
C GLN A 6 1.63 -13.06 -9.93
N SER A 7 2.77 -13.05 -10.63
CA SER A 7 4.01 -13.67 -10.15
C SER A 7 4.74 -12.86 -9.07
N ILE A 8 4.37 -11.59 -8.86
CA ILE A 8 5.05 -10.66 -7.93
C ILE A 8 4.22 -10.44 -6.66
N ILE A 9 2.90 -10.53 -6.79
CA ILE A 9 1.94 -10.30 -5.71
C ILE A 9 1.69 -11.62 -4.97
N VAL A 10 1.96 -11.64 -3.67
CA VAL A 10 1.80 -12.83 -2.83
C VAL A 10 0.38 -12.90 -2.28
N HIS A 11 -0.09 -11.81 -1.67
CA HIS A 11 -1.45 -11.71 -1.17
C HIS A 11 -2.13 -10.42 -1.60
N VAL A 12 -3.45 -10.48 -1.71
CA VAL A 12 -4.32 -9.33 -1.91
C VAL A 12 -5.51 -9.47 -0.98
N ALA A 13 -5.85 -8.39 -0.26
CA ALA A 13 -7.05 -8.29 0.54
C ALA A 13 -7.83 -7.03 0.13
N GLU A 14 -9.12 -7.19 -0.13
CA GLU A 14 -10.01 -6.08 -0.49
C GLU A 14 -10.57 -5.40 0.77
N TYR A 15 -10.42 -4.08 0.85
CA TYR A 15 -10.93 -3.26 1.97
C TYR A 15 -12.14 -2.42 1.53
N ILE A 16 -12.07 -1.84 0.33
CA ILE A 16 -13.18 -1.12 -0.29
C ILE A 16 -13.35 -1.66 -1.68
N LYS A 17 -14.55 -2.16 -1.97
CA LYS A 17 -14.85 -2.80 -3.24
C LYS A 17 -14.44 -1.93 -4.42
N ASP A 18 -13.69 -2.52 -5.36
CA ASP A 18 -13.22 -1.89 -6.60
C ASP A 18 -12.30 -0.66 -6.42
N ARG A 19 -11.88 -0.35 -5.17
CA ARG A 19 -11.24 0.94 -4.85
C ARG A 19 -10.00 0.85 -3.97
N LEU A 20 -9.99 -0.01 -2.96
CA LEU A 20 -8.90 -0.09 -2.00
C LEU A 20 -8.57 -1.55 -1.68
N TYR A 21 -7.33 -1.91 -1.96
CA TYR A 21 -6.80 -3.24 -1.75
C TYR A 21 -5.46 -3.14 -1.02
N PHE A 22 -5.25 -4.02 -0.04
CA PHE A 22 -3.96 -4.28 0.54
C PHE A 22 -3.27 -5.37 -0.26
N THR A 23 -1.98 -5.23 -0.54
CA THR A 23 -1.22 -6.25 -1.24
C THR A 23 0.16 -6.42 -0.64
N THR A 24 0.63 -7.67 -0.54
CA THR A 24 2.01 -7.98 -0.17
C THR A 24 2.79 -8.43 -1.40
N ILE A 25 4.03 -7.97 -1.51
CA ILE A 25 4.87 -8.14 -2.69
C ILE A 25 6.19 -8.79 -2.27
N GLN A 26 6.60 -9.85 -2.98
CA GLN A 26 7.76 -10.67 -2.59
C GLN A 26 9.10 -10.07 -3.05
N GLU A 27 9.12 -9.35 -4.17
CA GLU A 27 10.34 -8.76 -4.73
C GLU A 27 10.46 -7.26 -4.43
N LYS A 28 11.69 -6.75 -4.31
CA LYS A 28 11.99 -5.30 -4.32
C LYS A 28 11.57 -4.58 -5.60
N LYS A 29 11.09 -5.30 -6.62
CA LYS A 29 10.57 -4.69 -7.85
C LYS A 29 9.17 -4.14 -7.58
N ARG A 30 9.06 -2.81 -7.60
CA ARG A 30 7.77 -2.13 -7.59
C ARG A 30 6.95 -2.64 -8.79
N PRO A 31 5.71 -3.11 -8.59
CA PRO A 31 4.88 -3.58 -9.68
C PRO A 31 4.69 -2.45 -10.69
N LYS A 32 4.64 -2.79 -11.98
CA LYS A 32 4.46 -1.79 -13.03
C LYS A 32 3.13 -1.08 -12.79
N ILE A 33 3.19 0.25 -12.77
CA ILE A 33 1.99 1.10 -12.70
C ILE A 33 1.15 0.77 -13.92
N SER A 34 -0.05 0.22 -13.68
CA SER A 34 -1.04 0.04 -14.73
C SER A 34 -1.92 1.28 -14.80
N VAL A 35 -2.56 1.52 -15.94
CA VAL A 35 -3.49 2.66 -16.12
C VAL A 35 -4.65 2.60 -15.11
N THR A 36 -4.97 1.40 -14.61
CA THR A 36 -6.13 1.12 -13.76
C THR A 36 -5.80 1.03 -12.27
N HIS A 37 -4.62 0.53 -11.92
CA HIS A 37 -4.21 0.27 -10.53
C HIS A 37 -2.96 1.06 -10.14
N HIS A 38 -3.10 1.88 -9.11
CA HIS A 38 -2.02 2.68 -8.55
C HIS A 38 -1.48 2.02 -7.28
N TYR A 39 -0.21 1.62 -7.31
CA TYR A 39 0.50 1.07 -6.15
C TYR A 39 1.17 2.18 -5.33
N PHE A 40 1.10 2.11 -4.00
CA PHE A 40 1.91 2.95 -3.12
C PHE A 40 2.33 2.20 -1.85
N CYS A 41 3.48 2.57 -1.30
CA CYS A 41 4.02 2.00 -0.07
C CYS A 41 4.33 3.11 0.93
N ILE A 42 4.40 2.76 2.22
CA ILE A 42 4.80 3.66 3.31
C ILE A 42 6.05 3.21 4.06
N ASP A 43 6.64 2.05 3.73
CA ASP A 43 7.78 1.45 4.45
C ASP A 43 8.96 2.42 4.59
N GLU A 44 9.26 3.20 3.56
CA GLU A 44 10.35 4.20 3.56
C GLU A 44 9.94 5.56 4.17
N GLU A 45 8.63 5.84 4.33
CA GLU A 45 8.12 7.15 4.80
C GLU A 45 7.74 7.14 6.29
N LEU A 46 7.10 6.07 6.74
CA LEU A 46 6.55 5.91 8.08
C LEU A 46 7.31 4.80 8.81
N VAL A 47 8.59 5.07 9.07
CA VAL A 47 9.51 4.13 9.71
C VAL A 47 9.30 4.15 11.23
N TYR A 48 9.05 2.98 11.83
CA TYR A 48 9.00 2.83 13.27
C TYR A 48 10.43 2.91 13.87
N ASN A 49 10.60 3.68 14.94
CA ASN A 49 11.86 3.73 15.69
C ASN A 49 11.81 2.70 16.81
N SER A 50 12.46 1.56 16.59
CA SER A 50 12.59 0.49 17.59
C SER A 50 13.45 0.93 18.78
N PHE A 51 13.06 0.50 19.98
CA PHE A 51 13.93 0.58 21.17
C PHE A 51 14.90 -0.59 21.25
N TYR A 52 14.47 -1.78 20.83
CA TYR A 52 15.28 -3.00 20.78
C TYR A 52 14.87 -3.90 19.60
N ALA A 53 14.07 -4.95 19.85
CA ALA A 53 13.57 -5.90 18.85
C ALA A 53 12.07 -5.72 18.57
N ASP A 54 11.50 -4.62 19.02
CA ASP A 54 10.14 -4.19 18.71
C ASP A 54 10.02 -3.67 17.29
N PHE A 55 8.89 -3.95 16.64
CA PHE A 55 8.63 -3.55 15.26
C PHE A 55 7.40 -2.66 15.11
N GLY A 56 6.74 -2.30 16.22
CA GLY A 56 5.55 -1.48 16.20
C GLY A 56 4.64 -1.69 17.41
N PRO A 57 3.40 -1.17 17.34
CA PRO A 57 2.79 -0.49 16.18
C PRO A 57 3.32 0.94 15.94
N LEU A 58 3.02 1.50 14.76
CA LEU A 58 3.28 2.91 14.49
C LEU A 58 2.54 3.81 15.49
N ASN A 59 3.16 4.92 15.85
CA ASN A 59 2.55 5.91 16.74
C ASN A 59 1.38 6.66 16.07
N LEU A 60 0.56 7.34 16.88
CA LEU A 60 -0.65 8.03 16.41
C LEU A 60 -0.38 9.10 15.35
N ALA A 61 0.77 9.80 15.44
CA ALA A 61 1.13 10.81 14.45
C ALA A 61 1.37 10.18 13.07
N MET A 62 2.03 9.02 13.02
CA MET A 62 2.25 8.26 11.78
C MET A 62 0.95 7.69 11.22
N VAL A 63 0.05 7.19 12.07
CA VAL A 63 -1.30 6.75 11.66
C VAL A 63 -2.09 7.91 11.03
N TYR A 64 -2.04 9.10 11.64
CA TYR A 64 -2.70 10.28 11.09
C TYR A 64 -2.11 10.71 9.74
N ARG A 65 -0.79 10.63 9.58
CA ARG A 65 -0.13 10.88 8.28
C ARG A 65 -0.57 9.88 7.22
N TYR A 66 -0.65 8.60 7.57
CA TYR A 66 -1.18 7.56 6.68
C TYR A 66 -2.63 7.88 6.25
N TYR A 67 -3.51 8.20 7.20
CA TYR A 67 -4.88 8.62 6.92
C TYR A 67 -4.93 9.80 5.94
N CYS A 68 -4.15 10.86 6.17
CA CYS A 68 -4.11 12.02 5.28
C CYS A 68 -3.67 11.66 3.86
N LYS A 69 -2.64 10.81 3.72
CA LYS A 69 -2.14 10.32 2.43
C LYS A 69 -3.19 9.47 1.70
N LEU A 70 -3.81 8.53 2.41
CA LEU A 70 -4.85 7.65 1.88
C LEU A 70 -6.08 8.45 1.45
N ASN A 71 -6.56 9.39 2.28
CA ASN A 71 -7.73 10.22 1.98
C ASN A 71 -7.50 11.09 0.73
N LYS A 72 -6.30 11.66 0.55
CA LYS A 72 -5.94 12.39 -0.67
C LYS A 72 -6.03 11.49 -1.92
N LYS A 73 -5.58 10.24 -1.83
CA LYS A 73 -5.68 9.27 -2.92
C LYS A 73 -7.12 8.90 -3.22
N LEU A 74 -7.91 8.58 -2.20
CA LEU A 74 -9.33 8.20 -2.35
C LEU A 74 -10.22 9.31 -2.91
N LYS A 75 -9.83 10.58 -2.83
CA LYS A 75 -10.53 11.69 -3.50
C LYS A 75 -10.38 11.66 -5.03
N CYS A 76 -9.34 11.02 -5.57
CA CYS A 76 -9.19 10.83 -7.00
C CYS A 76 -10.10 9.68 -7.48
N ARG A 77 -11.05 9.98 -8.36
CA ARG A 77 -12.09 9.03 -8.82
C ARG A 77 -11.63 8.05 -9.92
N ARG A 78 -10.44 8.23 -10.48
CA ARG A 78 -10.03 7.55 -11.73
C ARG A 78 -9.20 6.28 -11.56
N CYS A 79 -8.73 5.94 -10.35
CA CYS A 79 -7.85 4.79 -10.16
C CYS A 79 -8.26 3.97 -8.93
N SER A 80 -8.15 2.65 -9.04
CA SER A 80 -8.19 1.73 -7.91
C SER A 80 -6.81 1.73 -7.24
N PHE A 81 -6.76 1.74 -5.90
CA PHE A 81 -5.51 1.85 -5.15
C PHE A 81 -5.12 0.51 -4.53
N LEU A 82 -3.90 0.08 -4.81
CA LEU A 82 -3.24 -1.01 -4.10
C LEU A 82 -2.21 -0.39 -3.18
N PHE A 83 -2.29 -0.69 -1.88
CA PHE A 83 -1.25 -0.29 -0.94
C PHE A 83 -0.42 -1.49 -0.56
N VAL A 84 0.90 -1.27 -0.57
CA VAL A 84 1.94 -2.20 -0.16
C VAL A 84 2.38 -1.81 1.23
#